data_AF-A0A2V7RMM0-F1
#
_entry.id   AF-A0A2V7RMM0-F1
#
_cell.length_a   1.000
_cell.length_b   1.000
_cell.length_c   1.000
_cell.angle_alpha   90.00
_cell.angle_beta   90.00
_cell.angle_gamma   90.00
#
_symmetry.space_group_name_H-M   'P 1'
#
loop_
_entity.id
_entity.type
_entity.pdbx_description
1 polymer ?
#
loop_
_entity_poly.entity_id
_entity_poly.type
_entity_poly.pdbx_seq_one_letter_code
_entity_poly.pdbx_strand_id
1 'polypeptide(L)'
;MVGRKDDALGRALSVRAGEPPFALEFHADGDLLVARLRDECPTLVVVGLRGRRGTAVGALIRRIKSWCPQLPVVVACLDESAPGREVLHAARAGAEHFAFRHVDDFPGVLEALVMHGVDESSRQATDGVDDIGRARARAGLRRPQRHVRYAERAPAAVLGMLPASVSPLLRRIIHACVATVPPDTVDDLAASISLPKRSLAREAARRGWPSPHALLKWGRLFRGAAAGVSARVEGMSWQEAQWVIAVEAGYGSVRTASRAFRARAGVGLREIWREGAAALLPGFLAAVSHSPPNRLAS
;
A
#
# COMPACT_ATOMS: atom_id res chain seq x y z
N MET A 1 10.99 41.70 13.04
CA MET A 1 11.23 41.35 14.46
C MET A 1 10.13 40.37 14.90
N VAL A 2 10.55 39.15 15.27
CA VAL A 2 9.90 38.25 16.25
C VAL A 2 8.39 37.98 16.07
N GLY A 3 8.08 36.92 15.33
CA GLY A 3 6.80 36.22 15.37
C GLY A 3 6.96 34.78 15.86
N ARG A 4 7.31 34.63 17.15
CA ARG A 4 7.26 33.39 17.95
C ARG A 4 7.97 32.14 17.40
N LYS A 5 9.21 31.95 17.87
CA LYS A 5 9.86 30.63 18.10
C LYS A 5 9.06 29.68 19.04
N ASP A 6 7.79 29.97 19.35
CA ASP A 6 6.98 29.27 20.35
C ASP A 6 5.96 28.27 19.79
N ASP A 7 5.88 28.12 18.47
CA ASP A 7 5.13 27.00 17.90
C ASP A 7 5.88 25.68 18.22
N ALA A 8 5.17 24.62 18.58
CA ALA A 8 5.74 23.28 18.72
C ALA A 8 6.57 22.85 17.50
N LEU A 9 6.18 23.26 16.29
CA LEU A 9 6.95 23.04 15.07
C LEU A 9 8.26 23.86 15.05
N GLY A 10 8.15 25.16 15.36
CA GLY A 10 9.30 26.06 15.44
C GLY A 10 10.31 25.61 16.50
N ARG A 11 9.83 25.14 17.66
CA ARG A 11 10.67 24.54 18.70
C ARG A 11 11.29 23.23 18.24
N ALA A 12 10.54 22.33 17.62
CA ALA A 12 11.07 21.06 17.11
C ALA A 12 12.21 21.27 16.11
N LEU A 13 12.11 22.32 15.27
CA LEU A 13 13.12 22.68 14.28
C LEU A 13 14.27 23.51 14.85
N SER A 14 14.04 24.30 15.89
CA SER A 14 15.08 25.17 16.49
C SER A 14 15.97 24.46 17.51
N VAL A 15 15.60 23.28 18.02
CA VAL A 15 16.21 22.66 19.21
C VAL A 15 17.47 21.82 18.92
N ARG A 16 17.82 21.53 17.65
CA ARG A 16 19.03 20.75 17.34
C ARG A 16 19.79 21.25 16.10
N ALA A 17 20.98 21.80 16.37
CA ALA A 17 22.18 21.89 15.54
C ALA A 17 22.22 22.86 14.34
N GLY A 18 23.20 23.79 14.37
CA GLY A 18 23.71 24.54 13.21
C GLY A 18 22.74 25.54 12.58
N GLU A 19 23.26 26.48 11.79
CA GLU A 19 22.41 27.17 10.81
C GLU A 19 22.04 26.12 9.75
N PRO A 20 20.75 25.77 9.57
CA PRO A 20 20.37 24.82 8.54
C PRO A 20 20.79 25.35 7.16
N PRO A 21 21.10 24.48 6.19
CA PRO A 21 21.49 24.90 4.84
C PRO A 21 20.33 25.51 4.02
N PHE A 22 19.20 25.83 4.67
CA PHE A 22 17.99 26.37 4.07
C PHE A 22 17.38 27.47 4.95
N ALA A 23 16.76 28.46 4.32
CA ALA A 23 16.03 29.51 5.01
C ALA A 23 14.67 28.97 5.50
N LEU A 24 14.34 29.23 6.76
CA LEU A 24 13.05 28.87 7.35
C LEU A 24 12.22 30.13 7.60
N GLU A 25 11.04 30.19 6.98
CA GLU A 25 10.01 31.18 7.28
C GLU A 25 8.81 30.50 7.95
N PHE A 26 8.35 31.08 9.07
CA PHE A 26 7.26 30.50 9.86
C PHE A 26 6.00 31.36 9.72
N HIS A 27 4.89 30.73 9.35
CA HIS A 27 3.58 31.36 9.27
C HIS A 27 2.61 30.67 10.23
N ALA A 28 2.06 31.43 11.17
CA ALA A 28 1.04 30.93 12.11
C ALA A 28 -0.36 30.86 11.49
N ASP A 29 -0.57 31.56 10.38
CA ASP A 29 -1.84 31.65 9.66
C ASP A 29 -1.72 31.01 8.28
N GLY A 30 -2.62 30.08 7.97
CA GLY A 30 -2.64 29.39 6.67
C GLY A 30 -3.01 30.31 5.51
N ASP A 31 -3.78 31.37 5.74
CA ASP A 31 -4.10 32.35 4.70
C ASP A 31 -2.87 33.21 4.35
N LEU A 32 -2.10 33.63 5.35
CA LEU A 32 -0.84 34.33 5.13
C LEU A 32 0.19 33.43 4.44
N LEU A 33 0.27 32.16 4.81
CA LEU A 33 1.11 31.19 4.10
C LEU A 33 0.73 31.11 2.62
N VAL A 34 -0.56 30.93 2.30
CA VAL A 34 -1.00 30.84 0.90
C VAL A 34 -0.79 32.15 0.14
N ALA A 35 -0.96 33.31 0.79
CA ALA A 35 -0.64 34.59 0.18
C ALA A 35 0.86 34.68 -0.15
N ARG A 36 1.73 34.30 0.79
CA ARG A 36 3.18 34.28 0.60
C ARG A 36 3.62 33.37 -0.55
N LEU A 37 3.00 32.19 -0.66
CA LEU A 37 3.26 31.23 -1.75
C LEU A 37 2.92 31.76 -3.15
N ARG A 38 2.15 32.86 -3.26
CA ARG A 38 1.88 33.51 -4.55
C ARG A 38 3.00 34.46 -4.96
N ASP A 39 3.64 35.07 -3.97
CA ASP A 39 4.72 36.04 -4.19
C ASP A 39 6.07 35.33 -4.27
N GLU A 40 6.22 34.21 -3.57
CA GLU A 40 7.45 33.43 -3.48
C GLU A 40 7.18 31.94 -3.71
N CYS A 41 8.10 31.28 -4.41
CA CYS A 41 8.05 29.84 -4.68
C CYS A 41 9.06 29.11 -3.78
N PRO A 42 8.70 28.68 -2.57
CA PRO A 42 9.60 27.88 -1.76
C PRO A 42 9.82 26.51 -2.38
N THR A 43 10.89 25.83 -1.98
CA THR A 43 11.20 24.48 -2.45
C THR A 43 10.31 23.42 -1.78
N LEU A 44 9.79 23.71 -0.59
CA LEU A 44 9.07 22.77 0.26
C LEU A 44 8.12 23.53 1.19
N VAL A 45 6.94 22.98 1.46
CA VAL A 45 6.04 23.49 2.50
C VAL A 45 5.80 22.43 3.57
N VAL A 46 5.93 22.86 4.82
CA VAL A 46 5.66 22.03 6.00
C VAL A 46 4.38 22.51 6.67
N VAL A 47 3.41 21.62 6.85
CA VAL A 47 2.16 21.92 7.55
C VAL A 47 2.05 21.06 8.81
N GLY A 48 1.84 21.69 9.96
CA GLY A 48 1.63 20.99 11.22
C GLY A 48 0.25 20.35 11.29
N LEU A 49 0.20 19.05 11.59
CA LEU A 49 -1.02 18.35 11.96
C LEU A 49 -1.20 18.44 13.48
N ARG A 50 -2.17 19.26 13.92
CA ARG A 50 -2.60 19.37 15.31
C ARG A 50 -3.96 18.70 15.46
N GLY A 51 -4.07 17.77 16.40
CA GLY A 51 -5.17 16.81 16.50
C GLY A 51 -6.56 17.40 16.73
N ARG A 52 -7.57 16.53 16.64
CA ARG A 52 -9.05 16.67 16.85
C ARG A 52 -9.77 17.82 16.14
N ARG A 53 -9.08 18.84 15.63
CA ARG A 53 -9.61 19.88 14.74
C ARG A 53 -9.00 19.77 13.33
N GLY A 54 -8.56 18.56 12.92
CA GLY A 54 -7.83 18.31 11.67
C GLY A 54 -8.58 18.53 10.35
N THR A 55 -9.78 19.12 10.38
CA THR A 55 -10.49 19.54 9.16
C THR A 55 -9.79 20.70 8.44
N ALA A 56 -9.00 21.51 9.15
CA ALA A 56 -8.30 22.66 8.57
C ALA A 56 -7.09 22.27 7.69
N VAL A 57 -6.33 21.24 8.07
CA VAL A 57 -5.06 20.90 7.39
C VAL A 57 -5.30 20.36 5.98
N GLY A 58 -6.25 19.44 5.81
CA GLY A 58 -6.58 18.93 4.47
C GLY A 58 -7.13 20.02 3.53
N ALA A 59 -7.86 21.01 4.06
CA ALA A 59 -8.33 22.15 3.27
C ALA A 59 -7.17 23.06 2.86
N LEU A 60 -6.24 23.34 3.77
CA LEU A 60 -5.04 24.12 3.51
C LEU A 60 -4.15 23.44 2.45
N ILE A 61 -3.88 22.14 2.57
CA ILE A 61 -3.08 21.38 1.60
C ILE A 61 -3.72 21.45 0.21
N ARG A 62 -5.04 21.23 0.10
CA ARG A 62 -5.75 21.35 -1.19
C ARG A 62 -5.61 22.75 -1.78
N ARG A 63 -5.70 23.79 -0.95
CA ARG A 63 -5.52 25.17 -1.39
C ARG A 63 -4.10 25.41 -1.88
N ILE A 64 -3.08 24.98 -1.15
CA ILE A 64 -1.67 25.04 -1.59
C ILE A 64 -1.52 24.34 -2.94
N LYS A 65 -1.99 23.10 -3.05
CA LYS A 65 -1.90 22.29 -4.28
C LYS A 65 -2.71 22.86 -5.45
N SER A 66 -3.77 23.63 -5.22
CA SER A 66 -4.49 24.31 -6.30
C SER A 66 -3.69 25.44 -6.94
N TRP A 67 -2.78 26.08 -6.20
CA TRP A 67 -1.91 27.15 -6.70
C TRP A 67 -0.57 26.61 -7.20
N CYS A 68 0.02 25.66 -6.46
CA CYS A 68 1.31 25.07 -6.77
C CYS A 68 1.22 23.53 -6.72
N PRO A 69 0.73 22.86 -7.78
CA PRO A 69 0.52 21.41 -7.76
C PRO A 69 1.80 20.60 -7.51
N GLN A 70 2.93 21.09 -8.03
CA GLN A 70 4.23 20.43 -7.92
C GLN A 70 4.95 20.73 -6.60
N LEU A 71 4.50 21.71 -5.81
CA LEU A 71 5.18 22.09 -4.57
C LEU A 71 5.05 20.97 -3.54
N PRO A 72 6.16 20.33 -3.10
CA PRO A 72 6.06 19.23 -2.17
C PRO A 72 5.50 19.70 -0.82
N VAL A 73 4.59 18.91 -0.25
CA VAL A 73 3.94 19.22 1.03
C VAL A 73 4.23 18.11 2.04
N VAL A 74 4.93 18.48 3.11
CA VAL A 74 5.23 17.61 4.26
C VAL A 74 4.26 17.93 5.39
N VAL A 75 3.68 16.89 5.98
CA VAL A 75 2.81 17.01 7.15
C VAL A 75 3.58 16.59 8.40
N ALA A 76 3.82 17.55 9.28
CA ALA A 76 4.47 17.32 10.57
C ALA A 76 3.42 16.92 11.61
N CYS A 77 3.42 15.65 12.01
CA CYS A 77 2.56 15.09 13.05
C CYS A 77 3.17 15.36 14.43
N LEU A 78 2.78 16.48 15.04
CA LEU A 78 3.40 17.01 16.27
C LEU A 78 2.83 16.40 17.55
N ASP A 79 1.68 15.76 17.47
CA ASP A 79 1.02 15.08 18.58
C ASP A 79 1.38 13.59 18.59
N GLU A 80 1.61 13.02 19.78
CA GLU A 80 1.96 11.60 19.96
C GLU A 80 0.90 10.64 19.42
N SER A 81 -0.34 11.12 19.26
CA SER A 81 -1.47 10.34 18.76
C SER A 81 -2.15 11.02 17.57
N ALA A 82 -1.36 11.41 16.55
CA ALA A 82 -1.91 11.86 15.27
C ALA A 82 -2.96 10.83 14.78
N PRO A 83 -4.25 11.18 14.78
CA PRO A 83 -5.29 10.20 14.52
C PRO A 83 -5.17 9.77 13.04
N GLY A 84 -5.08 8.45 12.79
CA GLY A 84 -4.83 7.93 11.44
C GLY A 84 -5.82 8.42 10.38
N ARG A 85 -7.05 8.78 10.79
CA ARG A 85 -8.04 9.41 9.91
C ARG A 85 -7.58 10.78 9.38
N GLU A 86 -6.95 11.62 10.20
CA GLU A 86 -6.46 12.93 9.79
C GLU A 86 -5.25 12.81 8.87
N VAL A 87 -4.34 11.88 9.16
CA VAL A 87 -3.21 11.52 8.28
C VAL A 87 -3.72 11.11 6.89
N LEU A 88 -4.73 10.22 6.83
CA LEU A 88 -5.34 9.80 5.57
C LEU A 88 -6.05 10.95 4.85
N HIS A 89 -6.71 11.87 5.58
CA HIS A 89 -7.33 13.04 4.97
C HIS A 89 -6.30 14.00 4.38
N ALA A 90 -5.16 14.20 5.05
CA ALA A 90 -4.06 15.02 4.54
C ALA A 90 -3.38 14.36 3.33
N ALA A 91 -3.18 13.04 3.34
CA ALA A 91 -2.64 12.29 2.20
C ALA A 91 -3.55 12.46 0.97
N ARG A 92 -4.87 12.27 1.14
CA ARG A 92 -5.86 12.49 0.08
C ARG A 92 -5.95 13.94 -0.40
N ALA A 93 -5.48 14.90 0.41
CA ALA A 93 -5.41 16.30 0.03
C ALA A 93 -4.17 16.65 -0.81
N GLY A 94 -3.22 15.72 -0.96
CA GLY A 94 -1.99 15.92 -1.73
C GLY A 94 -0.72 16.09 -0.90
N ALA A 95 -0.74 15.72 0.39
CA ALA A 95 0.51 15.61 1.15
C ALA A 95 1.32 14.40 0.65
N GLU A 96 2.62 14.62 0.46
CA GLU A 96 3.55 13.62 -0.10
C GLU A 96 4.33 12.91 1.00
N HIS A 97 4.63 13.64 2.08
CA HIS A 97 5.45 13.14 3.17
C HIS A 97 4.78 13.40 4.52
N PHE A 98 5.05 12.49 5.46
CA PHE A 98 4.60 12.56 6.84
C PHE A 98 5.79 12.37 7.74
N ALA A 99 5.93 13.24 8.73
CA ALA A 99 6.94 13.11 9.76
C ALA A 99 6.27 13.05 11.13
N PHE A 100 6.50 11.95 11.85
CA PHE A 100 5.94 11.70 13.15
C PHE A 100 6.94 12.08 14.24
N ARG A 101 6.50 12.95 15.13
CA ARG A 101 7.28 13.36 16.28
C ARG A 101 7.70 12.13 17.09
N HIS A 102 8.98 12.08 17.48
CA HIS A 102 9.63 10.98 18.22
C HIS A 102 9.85 9.67 17.45
N VAL A 103 9.37 9.56 16.21
CA VAL A 103 9.61 8.39 15.35
C VAL A 103 10.62 8.73 14.27
N ASP A 104 10.45 9.89 13.62
CA ASP A 104 11.28 10.31 12.50
C ASP A 104 12.32 11.36 12.94
N ASP A 105 13.49 11.32 12.29
CA ASP A 105 14.48 12.40 12.37
C ASP A 105 14.04 13.57 11.48
N PHE A 106 13.17 14.42 12.02
CA PHE A 106 12.50 15.46 11.25
C PHE A 106 13.46 16.42 10.52
N PRO A 107 14.54 16.93 11.16
CA PRO A 107 15.56 17.72 10.46
C PRO A 107 16.20 16.95 9.29
N GLY A 108 16.61 15.70 9.50
CA GLY A 108 17.23 14.89 8.44
C GLY A 108 16.27 14.61 7.26
N VAL A 109 14.97 14.45 7.54
CA VAL A 109 13.95 14.33 6.49
C VAL A 109 13.82 15.62 5.68
N LEU A 110 13.78 16.79 6.33
CA LEU A 110 13.69 18.07 5.62
C LEU A 110 14.95 18.37 4.82
N GLU A 111 16.13 18.12 5.39
CA GLU A 111 17.41 18.30 4.69
C GLU A 111 17.48 17.42 3.44
N ALA A 112 17.13 16.14 3.55
CA ALA A 112 17.07 15.25 2.40
C ALA A 112 16.09 15.77 1.34
N LEU A 113 14.88 16.19 1.73
CA LEU A 113 13.86 16.65 0.78
C LEU A 113 14.26 17.97 0.09
N VAL A 114 14.83 18.92 0.83
CA VAL A 114 15.27 20.19 0.25
C VAL A 114 16.47 19.98 -0.67
N MET A 115 17.47 19.21 -0.23
CA MET A 115 18.68 18.97 -1.03
C MET A 115 18.42 18.10 -2.27
N HIS A 116 17.50 17.14 -2.20
CA HIS A 116 17.12 16.31 -3.35
C HIS A 116 16.08 16.96 -4.26
N GLY A 117 15.18 17.80 -3.73
CA GLY A 117 14.17 18.51 -4.53
C GLY A 117 14.77 19.55 -5.50
N VAL A 118 15.93 20.12 -5.15
CA VAL A 118 16.71 20.99 -6.05
C VAL A 118 17.26 20.20 -7.25
N ASP A 119 17.59 18.92 -7.06
CA ASP A 119 18.16 18.05 -8.09
C ASP A 119 17.07 17.37 -8.96
N GLU A 120 15.87 17.13 -8.41
CA GLU A 120 14.74 16.52 -9.14
C GLU A 120 14.02 17.49 -10.09
N SER A 121 13.98 18.78 -9.76
CA SER A 121 13.37 19.83 -10.61
C SER A 121 14.10 20.01 -11.95
N SER A 122 15.40 19.65 -12.01
CA SER A 122 16.20 19.64 -13.25
C SER A 122 16.17 18.28 -13.97
N ARG A 123 15.63 17.22 -13.36
CA ARG A 123 15.61 15.84 -13.89
C ARG A 123 14.24 15.38 -14.39
N GLN A 124 13.21 16.23 -14.39
CA GLN A 124 11.88 15.93 -14.97
C GLN A 124 11.86 15.82 -16.52
N ALA A 125 13.01 15.64 -17.18
CA ALA A 125 13.08 15.20 -18.57
C ALA A 125 13.40 13.71 -18.74
N THR A 126 13.94 12.99 -17.74
CA THR A 126 14.12 11.53 -17.81
C THR A 126 14.48 10.95 -16.44
N ASP A 127 13.67 9.98 -15.99
CA ASP A 127 13.91 8.95 -14.97
C ASP A 127 14.78 9.28 -13.74
N GLY A 128 14.13 9.39 -12.57
CA GLY A 128 14.77 9.42 -11.24
C GLY A 128 14.94 8.02 -10.61
N VAL A 129 15.56 7.79 -9.43
CA VAL A 129 15.83 8.62 -8.22
C VAL A 129 16.93 7.94 -7.33
N ASP A 130 17.56 8.73 -6.43
CA ASP A 130 18.64 8.51 -5.42
C ASP A 130 18.22 7.87 -4.03
N ASP A 131 18.88 8.17 -2.89
CA ASP A 131 19.80 7.23 -2.17
C ASP A 131 19.52 6.73 -0.75
N ILE A 132 18.50 7.23 -0.05
CA ILE A 132 17.97 6.53 1.14
C ILE A 132 16.94 5.47 0.70
N GLY A 133 16.46 5.65 -0.54
CA GLY A 133 16.34 4.60 -1.55
C GLY A 133 17.49 3.58 -1.45
N ARG A 134 18.75 3.85 -1.81
CA ARG A 134 19.85 2.86 -1.89
C ARG A 134 20.05 1.90 -0.69
N ALA A 135 19.67 2.23 0.56
CA ALA A 135 19.73 1.26 1.69
C ALA A 135 18.52 0.30 1.76
N ARG A 136 17.28 0.80 1.59
CA ARG A 136 16.06 -0.02 1.40
C ARG A 136 15.96 -0.62 0.00
N ALA A 137 16.67 -0.06 -0.96
CA ALA A 137 16.68 -0.37 -2.37
C ALA A 137 17.79 -1.35 -2.75
N ARG A 138 18.86 -1.49 -1.96
CA ARG A 138 19.73 -2.69 -2.05
C ARG A 138 18.94 -3.98 -1.79
N ALA A 139 17.90 -3.92 -0.93
CA ALA A 139 16.93 -5.02 -0.74
C ALA A 139 15.63 -4.88 -1.58
N GLY A 140 15.34 -3.69 -2.13
CA GLY A 140 14.04 -3.29 -2.67
C GLY A 140 13.99 -2.86 -4.14
N LEU A 141 15.10 -2.48 -4.80
CA LEU A 141 15.12 -2.21 -6.26
C LEU A 141 15.06 -3.48 -7.11
N ARG A 142 15.31 -4.65 -6.52
CA ARG A 142 14.94 -5.92 -7.17
C ARG A 142 13.43 -6.21 -7.09
N ARG A 143 12.64 -5.48 -6.29
CA ARG A 143 11.22 -5.82 -6.04
C ARG A 143 10.21 -5.39 -7.09
N PRO A 144 10.19 -4.18 -7.70
CA PRO A 144 9.13 -3.85 -8.65
C PRO A 144 9.16 -4.77 -9.88
N GLN A 145 10.35 -5.09 -10.40
CA GLN A 145 10.49 -6.10 -11.46
C GLN A 145 10.11 -7.52 -11.00
N ARG A 146 10.45 -7.91 -9.76
CA ARG A 146 10.09 -9.24 -9.23
C ARG A 146 8.59 -9.39 -9.01
N HIS A 147 7.92 -8.36 -8.47
CA HIS A 147 6.47 -8.33 -8.32
C HIS A 147 5.77 -8.54 -9.67
N VAL A 148 6.20 -7.81 -10.71
CA VAL A 148 5.68 -7.99 -12.07
C VAL A 148 5.92 -9.43 -12.57
N ARG A 149 7.15 -9.96 -12.42
CA ARG A 149 7.50 -11.32 -12.88
C ARG A 149 6.71 -12.43 -12.20
N TYR A 150 6.46 -12.32 -10.89
CA TYR A 150 5.68 -13.33 -10.16
C TYR A 150 4.21 -13.26 -10.53
N ALA A 151 3.68 -12.04 -10.68
CA ALA A 151 2.31 -11.82 -11.05
C ALA A 151 2.01 -12.28 -12.49
N GLU A 152 2.98 -12.23 -13.41
CA GLU A 152 2.85 -12.77 -14.78
C GLU A 152 2.80 -14.31 -14.81
N ARG A 153 3.54 -15.00 -13.93
CA ARG A 153 3.63 -16.48 -13.93
C ARG A 153 2.56 -17.15 -13.06
N ALA A 154 1.99 -16.43 -12.11
CA ALA A 154 1.02 -16.97 -11.17
C ALA A 154 -0.26 -17.54 -11.84
N PRO A 155 -0.88 -16.90 -12.84
CA PRO A 155 -2.12 -17.39 -13.44
C PRO A 155 -1.98 -18.77 -14.09
N ALA A 156 -0.95 -18.97 -14.90
CA ALA A 156 -0.76 -20.24 -15.60
C ALA A 156 -0.49 -21.40 -14.63
N ALA A 157 0.36 -21.17 -13.63
CA ALA A 157 0.69 -22.18 -12.62
C ALA A 157 -0.53 -22.58 -11.78
N VAL A 158 -1.35 -21.61 -11.35
CA VAL A 158 -2.56 -21.86 -10.55
C VAL A 158 -3.65 -22.50 -11.39
N LEU A 159 -3.84 -22.08 -12.65
CA LEU A 159 -4.87 -22.67 -13.50
C LEU A 159 -4.55 -24.10 -13.95
N GLY A 160 -3.27 -24.40 -14.20
CA GLY A 160 -2.81 -25.73 -14.60
C GLY A 160 -3.05 -26.80 -13.54
N MET A 161 -3.13 -26.43 -12.26
CA MET A 161 -3.36 -27.36 -11.16
C MET A 161 -4.83 -27.56 -10.79
N LEU A 162 -5.74 -26.72 -11.29
CA LEU A 162 -7.16 -26.89 -11.01
C LEU A 162 -7.68 -28.16 -11.72
N PRO A 163 -8.38 -29.07 -11.03
CA PRO A 163 -8.98 -30.26 -11.66
C PRO A 163 -10.00 -29.88 -12.74
N ALA A 164 -10.14 -30.72 -13.78
CA ALA A 164 -11.10 -30.51 -14.86
C ALA A 164 -12.57 -30.37 -14.38
N SER A 165 -12.90 -30.93 -13.21
CA SER A 165 -14.21 -30.79 -12.56
C SER A 165 -14.53 -29.37 -12.06
N VAL A 166 -13.53 -28.49 -11.92
CA VAL A 166 -13.76 -27.09 -11.53
C VAL A 166 -14.42 -26.35 -12.69
N SER A 167 -15.62 -25.82 -12.44
CA SER A 167 -16.41 -25.15 -13.47
C SER A 167 -15.65 -24.03 -14.19
N PRO A 168 -15.95 -23.77 -15.49
CA PRO A 168 -15.30 -22.70 -16.25
C PRO A 168 -15.43 -21.31 -15.60
N LEU A 169 -16.58 -21.00 -14.99
CA LEU A 169 -16.78 -19.71 -14.33
C LEU A 169 -15.90 -19.58 -13.08
N LEU A 170 -15.79 -20.62 -12.26
CA LEU A 170 -14.92 -20.59 -11.08
C LEU A 170 -13.45 -20.49 -11.49
N ARG A 171 -13.02 -21.17 -12.56
CA ARG A 171 -11.69 -20.98 -13.16
C ARG A 171 -11.45 -19.54 -13.57
N ARG A 172 -12.42 -18.88 -14.23
CA ARG A 172 -12.33 -17.45 -14.59
C ARG A 172 -12.23 -16.53 -13.36
N ILE A 173 -12.97 -16.82 -12.30
CA ILE A 173 -12.89 -16.08 -11.03
C ILE A 173 -11.49 -16.22 -10.42
N ILE A 174 -10.96 -17.45 -10.33
CA ILE A 174 -9.62 -17.69 -9.78
C ILE A 174 -8.56 -17.02 -10.65
N HIS A 175 -8.67 -17.12 -11.98
CA HIS A 175 -7.79 -16.44 -12.92
C HIS A 175 -7.74 -14.93 -12.67
N ALA A 176 -8.89 -14.26 -12.56
CA ALA A 176 -8.95 -12.83 -12.26
C ALA A 176 -8.32 -12.50 -10.90
N CYS A 177 -8.56 -13.33 -9.89
CA CYS A 177 -7.99 -13.19 -8.56
C CYS A 177 -6.46 -13.31 -8.51
N VAL A 178 -5.82 -14.00 -9.46
CA VAL A 178 -4.36 -14.20 -9.52
C VAL A 178 -3.68 -13.45 -10.65
N ALA A 179 -4.43 -12.63 -11.39
CA ALA A 179 -3.91 -11.80 -12.46
C ALA A 179 -2.90 -10.75 -11.96
N THR A 180 -2.16 -10.15 -12.90
CA THR A 180 -1.15 -9.11 -12.62
C THR A 180 -1.71 -7.94 -11.83
N VAL A 181 -2.94 -7.52 -12.16
CA VAL A 181 -3.70 -6.52 -11.42
C VAL A 181 -4.91 -7.23 -10.80
N PRO A 182 -4.76 -7.76 -9.58
CA PRO A 182 -5.85 -8.50 -8.96
C PRO A 182 -6.95 -7.56 -8.45
N PRO A 183 -8.22 -8.02 -8.44
CA PRO A 183 -9.30 -7.26 -7.83
C PRO A 183 -9.15 -7.16 -6.32
N ASP A 184 -9.38 -5.97 -5.77
CA ASP A 184 -9.39 -5.72 -4.32
C ASP A 184 -10.79 -5.77 -3.72
N THR A 185 -11.81 -5.43 -4.52
CA THR A 185 -13.21 -5.46 -4.12
C THR A 185 -14.02 -6.49 -4.91
N VAL A 186 -15.23 -6.77 -4.42
CA VAL A 186 -16.17 -7.65 -5.13
C VAL A 186 -16.66 -6.99 -6.42
N ASP A 187 -16.74 -5.66 -6.45
CA ASP A 187 -17.10 -4.90 -7.65
C ASP A 187 -16.01 -5.03 -8.72
N ASP A 188 -14.74 -4.91 -8.34
CA ASP A 188 -13.60 -5.12 -9.26
C ASP A 188 -13.58 -6.55 -9.79
N LEU A 189 -13.81 -7.54 -8.93
CA LEU A 189 -13.86 -8.94 -9.34
C LEU A 189 -14.99 -9.17 -10.34
N ALA A 190 -16.18 -8.65 -10.05
CA ALA A 190 -17.35 -8.75 -10.91
C ALA A 190 -17.08 -8.10 -12.28
N ALA A 191 -16.49 -6.90 -12.30
CA ALA A 191 -16.09 -6.20 -13.52
C ALA A 191 -15.06 -7.01 -14.33
N SER A 192 -14.02 -7.56 -13.67
CA SER A 192 -12.93 -8.32 -14.32
C SER A 192 -13.39 -9.60 -15.02
N ILE A 193 -14.55 -10.16 -14.62
CA ILE A 193 -15.15 -11.35 -15.25
C ILE A 193 -16.41 -11.01 -16.07
N SER A 194 -16.67 -9.73 -16.33
CA SER A 194 -17.81 -9.23 -17.09
C SER A 194 -19.16 -9.76 -16.56
N LEU A 195 -19.34 -9.77 -15.24
CA LEU A 195 -20.56 -10.25 -14.60
C LEU A 195 -21.05 -9.21 -13.59
N PRO A 196 -22.35 -8.84 -13.55
CA PRO A 196 -22.86 -7.95 -12.51
C PRO A 196 -22.62 -8.54 -11.10
N LYS A 197 -22.26 -7.71 -10.12
CA LYS A 197 -22.02 -8.14 -8.73
C LYS A 197 -23.15 -8.99 -8.14
N ARG A 198 -24.40 -8.60 -8.38
CA ARG A 198 -25.59 -9.35 -7.92
C ARG A 198 -25.65 -10.73 -8.57
N SER A 199 -25.30 -10.84 -9.85
CA SER A 199 -25.25 -12.11 -10.57
C SER A 199 -24.11 -13.00 -10.05
N LEU A 200 -22.93 -12.44 -9.78
CA LEU A 200 -21.80 -13.18 -9.18
C LEU A 200 -22.17 -13.77 -7.82
N ALA A 201 -22.76 -12.96 -6.93
CA ALA A 201 -23.20 -13.44 -5.62
C ALA A 201 -24.27 -14.53 -5.72
N ARG A 202 -25.27 -14.33 -6.60
CA ARG A 202 -26.33 -15.32 -6.85
C ARG A 202 -25.79 -16.63 -7.41
N GLU A 203 -24.83 -16.56 -8.34
CA GLU A 203 -24.23 -17.75 -8.95
C GLU A 203 -23.38 -18.53 -7.94
N ALA A 204 -22.59 -17.83 -7.12
CA ALA A 204 -21.83 -18.43 -6.05
C ALA A 204 -22.77 -19.15 -5.06
N ALA A 205 -23.86 -18.51 -4.65
CA ALA A 205 -24.87 -19.12 -3.76
C ALA A 205 -25.54 -20.33 -4.40
N ARG A 206 -25.98 -20.23 -5.67
CA ARG A 206 -26.66 -21.32 -6.40
C ARG A 206 -25.78 -22.57 -6.51
N ARG A 207 -24.47 -22.39 -6.67
CA ARG A 207 -23.52 -23.50 -6.84
C ARG A 207 -22.89 -24.00 -5.54
N GLY A 208 -23.31 -23.46 -4.39
CA GLY A 208 -22.69 -23.81 -3.10
C GLY A 208 -21.22 -23.41 -3.03
N TRP A 209 -20.82 -22.32 -3.67
CA TRP A 209 -19.46 -21.79 -3.58
C TRP A 209 -19.31 -20.83 -2.39
N PRO A 210 -18.07 -20.54 -1.96
CA PRO A 210 -17.81 -19.45 -1.04
C PRO A 210 -18.34 -18.13 -1.60
N SER A 211 -18.71 -17.20 -0.72
CA SER A 211 -19.12 -15.85 -1.12
C SER A 211 -18.02 -15.16 -1.95
N PRO A 212 -18.36 -14.17 -2.80
CA PRO A 212 -17.35 -13.48 -3.61
C PRO A 212 -16.20 -12.88 -2.79
N HIS A 213 -16.49 -12.36 -1.60
CA HIS A 213 -15.46 -11.87 -0.68
C HIS A 213 -14.56 -13.00 -0.14
N ALA A 214 -15.12 -14.19 0.09
CA ALA A 214 -14.36 -15.38 0.46
C ALA A 214 -13.48 -15.89 -0.70
N LEU A 215 -13.94 -15.77 -1.95
CA LEU A 215 -13.18 -16.11 -3.16
C LEU A 215 -12.00 -15.15 -3.38
N LEU A 216 -12.16 -13.85 -3.12
CA LEU A 216 -11.05 -12.88 -3.12
C LEU A 216 -9.94 -13.27 -2.13
N LYS A 217 -10.33 -13.73 -0.92
CA LYS A 217 -9.37 -14.21 0.08
C LYS A 217 -8.63 -15.46 -0.40
N TRP A 218 -9.32 -16.39 -1.06
CA TRP A 218 -8.66 -17.54 -1.71
C TRP A 218 -7.70 -17.11 -2.80
N GLY A 219 -8.09 -16.13 -3.62
CA GLY A 219 -7.24 -15.49 -4.62
C GLY A 219 -5.90 -15.01 -4.05
N ARG A 220 -5.96 -14.28 -2.94
CA ARG A 220 -4.76 -13.82 -2.21
C ARG A 220 -3.84 -14.97 -1.80
N LEU A 221 -4.39 -16.06 -1.27
CA LEU A 221 -3.59 -17.23 -0.89
C LEU A 221 -2.92 -17.87 -2.10
N PHE A 222 -3.64 -18.03 -3.21
CA PHE A 222 -3.08 -18.57 -4.46
C PHE A 222 -1.94 -17.71 -5.01
N ARG A 223 -2.08 -16.37 -4.98
CA ARG A 223 -0.99 -15.44 -5.38
C ARG A 223 0.25 -15.62 -4.52
N GLY A 224 0.09 -15.59 -3.20
CA GLY A 224 1.20 -15.82 -2.28
C GLY A 224 1.89 -17.16 -2.52
N ALA A 225 1.10 -18.23 -2.78
CA ALA A 225 1.65 -19.55 -3.05
C ALA A 225 2.41 -19.62 -4.38
N ALA A 226 1.89 -19.02 -5.45
CA ALA A 226 2.58 -18.93 -6.73
C ALA A 226 3.89 -18.13 -6.65
N ALA A 227 3.88 -17.03 -5.88
CA ALA A 227 5.10 -16.27 -5.62
C ALA A 227 6.11 -17.06 -4.79
N GLY A 228 5.66 -17.88 -3.83
CA GLY A 228 6.51 -18.82 -3.11
C GLY A 228 7.25 -19.79 -4.05
N VAL A 229 6.54 -20.42 -4.99
CA VAL A 229 7.19 -21.30 -5.99
C VAL A 229 8.23 -20.54 -6.80
N SER A 230 7.90 -19.33 -7.24
CA SER A 230 8.79 -18.55 -8.08
C SER A 230 10.06 -18.11 -7.32
N ALA A 231 9.92 -17.65 -6.08
CA ALA A 231 11.05 -17.35 -5.21
C ALA A 231 11.93 -18.59 -4.96
N ARG A 232 11.34 -19.80 -4.91
CA ARG A 232 12.11 -21.06 -4.77
C ARG A 232 12.91 -21.38 -6.01
N VAL A 233 12.32 -21.23 -7.18
CA VAL A 233 13.00 -21.42 -8.47
C VAL A 233 14.14 -20.41 -8.63
N GLU A 234 13.99 -19.20 -8.09
CA GLU A 234 15.03 -18.17 -8.07
C GLU A 234 16.11 -18.38 -6.99
N GLY A 235 16.05 -19.49 -6.24
CA GLY A 235 17.05 -19.84 -5.23
C GLY A 235 17.01 -18.97 -3.97
N MET A 236 15.90 -18.29 -3.69
CA MET A 236 15.78 -17.48 -2.47
C MET A 236 15.84 -18.33 -1.22
N SER A 237 16.39 -17.76 -0.15
CA SER A 237 16.36 -18.38 1.16
C SER A 237 14.92 -18.50 1.69
N TRP A 238 14.68 -19.45 2.58
CA TRP A 238 13.37 -19.63 3.20
C TRP A 238 12.88 -18.37 3.94
N GLN A 239 13.79 -17.62 4.56
CA GLN A 239 13.45 -16.40 5.30
C GLN A 239 12.96 -15.29 4.36
N GLU A 240 13.61 -15.11 3.21
CA GLU A 240 13.17 -14.14 2.18
C GLU A 240 11.85 -14.56 1.54
N ALA A 241 11.70 -15.85 1.25
CA ALA A 241 10.50 -16.41 0.64
C ALA A 241 9.24 -16.19 1.47
N GLN A 242 9.33 -16.30 2.81
CA GLN A 242 8.21 -16.01 3.70
C GLN A 242 7.66 -14.60 3.49
N TRP A 243 8.56 -13.62 3.33
CA TRP A 243 8.18 -12.24 3.10
C TRP A 243 7.55 -12.05 1.72
N VAL A 244 8.13 -12.67 0.67
CA VAL A 244 7.57 -12.64 -0.69
C VAL A 244 6.14 -13.21 -0.70
N ILE A 245 5.93 -14.39 -0.10
CA ILE A 245 4.60 -15.01 0.01
C ILE A 245 3.61 -14.08 0.71
N ALA A 246 4.02 -13.42 1.80
CA ALA A 246 3.17 -12.52 2.56
C ALA A 246 2.76 -11.27 1.77
N VAL A 247 3.73 -10.60 1.13
CA VAL A 247 3.49 -9.37 0.36
C VAL A 247 2.62 -9.65 -0.86
N GLU A 248 2.88 -10.72 -1.60
CA GLU A 248 2.12 -11.07 -2.82
C GLU A 248 0.69 -11.52 -2.53
N ALA A 249 0.47 -12.09 -1.35
CA ALA A 249 -0.87 -12.33 -0.83
C ALA A 249 -1.56 -11.06 -0.29
N GLY A 250 -0.87 -9.92 -0.28
CA GLY A 250 -1.40 -8.63 0.19
C GLY A 250 -1.50 -8.53 1.71
N TYR A 251 -0.57 -9.16 2.45
CA TYR A 251 -0.47 -9.06 3.91
C TYR A 251 0.74 -8.21 4.31
N GLY A 252 0.54 -7.31 5.29
CA GLY A 252 1.61 -6.46 5.82
C GLY A 252 2.63 -7.18 6.74
N SER A 253 2.42 -8.47 7.05
CA SER A 253 3.39 -9.26 7.83
C SER A 253 3.30 -10.76 7.56
N VAL A 254 4.42 -11.47 7.76
CA VAL A 254 4.50 -12.94 7.70
C VAL A 254 3.58 -13.60 8.71
N ARG A 255 3.46 -13.02 9.91
CA ARG A 255 2.57 -13.54 10.98
C ARG A 255 1.11 -13.52 10.54
N THR A 256 0.66 -12.40 9.95
CA THR A 256 -0.71 -12.26 9.43
C THR A 256 -0.95 -13.23 8.29
N ALA A 257 -0.01 -13.34 7.34
CA ALA A 257 -0.09 -14.30 6.25
C ALA A 257 -0.20 -15.73 6.78
N SER A 258 0.72 -16.16 7.66
CA SER A 258 0.71 -17.52 8.22
C SER A 258 -0.60 -17.86 8.92
N ARG A 259 -1.19 -16.92 9.67
CA ARG A 259 -2.50 -17.13 10.30
C ARG A 259 -3.60 -17.31 9.26
N ALA A 260 -3.59 -16.51 8.19
CA ALA A 260 -4.58 -16.59 7.12
C ALA A 260 -4.51 -17.92 6.34
N PHE A 261 -3.30 -18.39 5.99
CA PHE A 261 -3.09 -19.69 5.34
C PHE A 261 -3.60 -20.85 6.21
N ARG A 262 -3.21 -20.89 7.50
CA ARG A 262 -3.70 -21.94 8.41
C ARG A 262 -5.20 -21.90 8.62
N ALA A 263 -5.76 -20.72 8.88
CA ALA A 263 -7.18 -20.58 9.20
C ALA A 263 -8.10 -20.96 8.04
N ARG A 264 -7.62 -20.86 6.79
CA ARG A 264 -8.46 -21.03 5.59
C ARG A 264 -8.18 -22.31 4.83
N ALA A 265 -6.93 -22.74 4.77
CA ALA A 265 -6.50 -23.91 4.04
C ALA A 265 -5.89 -25.00 4.92
N GLY A 266 -5.68 -24.75 6.23
CA GLY A 266 -5.06 -25.71 7.14
C GLY A 266 -3.54 -25.84 6.97
N VAL A 267 -2.93 -25.08 6.05
CA VAL A 267 -1.52 -25.25 5.66
C VAL A 267 -0.59 -24.18 6.22
N GLY A 268 0.66 -24.56 6.44
CA GLY A 268 1.73 -23.65 6.86
C GLY A 268 2.46 -22.99 5.68
N LEU A 269 3.11 -21.84 5.89
CA LEU A 269 3.89 -21.19 4.83
C LEU A 269 5.04 -22.08 4.30
N ARG A 270 5.59 -22.97 5.14
CA ARG A 270 6.66 -23.89 4.74
C ARG A 270 6.18 -24.98 3.78
N GLU A 271 4.94 -25.40 3.95
CA GLU A 271 4.25 -26.33 3.04
C GLU A 271 3.96 -25.63 1.71
N ILE A 272 3.45 -24.40 1.76
CA ILE A 272 3.30 -23.52 0.58
C ILE A 272 4.61 -23.33 -0.18
N TRP A 273 5.73 -23.17 0.52
CA TRP A 273 7.04 -23.06 -0.12
C TRP A 273 7.45 -24.33 -0.87
N ARG A 274 7.20 -25.50 -0.27
CA ARG A 274 7.56 -26.79 -0.85
C ARG A 274 6.66 -27.16 -2.03
N GLU A 275 5.35 -27.06 -1.82
CA GLU A 275 4.32 -27.62 -2.71
C GLU A 275 3.61 -26.55 -3.55
N GLY A 276 3.85 -25.27 -3.27
CA GLY A 276 3.23 -24.16 -3.98
C GLY A 276 1.73 -24.09 -3.73
N ALA A 277 0.99 -23.77 -4.79
CA ALA A 277 -0.47 -23.68 -4.73
C ALA A 277 -1.15 -25.07 -4.66
N ALA A 278 -0.45 -26.18 -4.90
CA ALA A 278 -1.01 -27.52 -4.76
C ALA A 278 -1.44 -27.82 -3.31
N ALA A 279 -0.68 -27.32 -2.33
CA ALA A 279 -1.03 -27.42 -0.91
C ALA A 279 -2.36 -26.72 -0.56
N LEU A 280 -2.80 -25.74 -1.36
CA LEU A 280 -4.09 -25.06 -1.15
C LEU A 280 -5.29 -25.84 -1.71
N LEU A 281 -5.06 -26.78 -2.63
CA LEU A 281 -6.15 -27.42 -3.38
C LEU A 281 -7.12 -28.21 -2.49
N PRO A 282 -6.68 -29.04 -1.53
CA PRO A 282 -7.63 -29.78 -0.69
C PRO A 282 -8.59 -28.85 0.07
N GLY A 283 -8.05 -27.80 0.69
CA GLY A 283 -8.83 -26.81 1.43
C GLY A 283 -9.75 -25.98 0.52
N PHE A 284 -9.27 -25.60 -0.67
CA PHE A 284 -10.06 -24.87 -1.65
C PHE A 284 -11.22 -25.71 -2.20
N LEU A 285 -10.94 -26.95 -2.60
CA LEU A 285 -11.93 -27.89 -3.12
C LEU A 285 -12.98 -28.22 -2.06
N ALA A 286 -12.56 -28.46 -0.81
CA ALA A 286 -13.49 -28.63 0.30
C ALA A 286 -14.42 -27.41 0.46
N ALA A 287 -13.86 -26.19 0.37
CA ALA A 287 -14.64 -24.95 0.50
C ALA A 287 -15.63 -24.72 -0.66
N VAL A 288 -15.34 -25.19 -1.88
CA VAL A 288 -16.26 -25.06 -3.03
C VAL A 288 -17.23 -26.22 -3.19
N SER A 289 -16.99 -27.34 -2.52
CA SER A 289 -17.88 -28.51 -2.51
C SER A 289 -18.83 -28.55 -1.30
N HIS A 290 -18.44 -27.97 -0.16
CA HIS A 290 -19.17 -28.12 1.11
C HIS A 290 -19.80 -26.82 1.63
N SER A 291 -19.96 -25.79 0.79
CA SER A 291 -20.68 -24.60 1.24
C SER A 291 -22.17 -24.95 1.24
N PRO A 292 -22.82 -25.12 2.41
CA PRO A 292 -24.25 -25.42 2.44
C PRO A 292 -24.99 -24.34 1.67
N PRO A 293 -26.03 -24.66 0.88
CA PRO A 293 -26.83 -23.66 0.21
C PRO A 293 -27.31 -22.70 1.30
N ASN A 294 -26.78 -21.48 1.27
CA ASN A 294 -27.20 -20.43 2.19
C ASN A 294 -28.71 -20.34 2.00
N ARG A 295 -29.49 -20.76 3.00
CA ARG A 295 -30.94 -20.58 2.98
C ARG A 295 -31.14 -19.08 2.87
N LEU A 296 -31.39 -18.62 1.64
CA LEU A 296 -31.71 -17.22 1.38
C LEU A 296 -32.91 -16.96 2.27
N ALA A 297 -32.72 -16.10 3.28
CA ALA A 297 -33.80 -15.60 4.11
C ALA A 297 -34.88 -15.10 3.15
N SER A 298 -36.01 -15.79 3.16
CA SER A 298 -37.23 -15.48 2.43
C SER A 298 -37.70 -14.07 2.74
#